data_AF-A0A259PKI0-F1
#
_entry.id   AF-A0A259PKI0-F1
#
_cell.length_a   1.000
_cell.length_b   1.000
_cell.length_c   1.000
_cell.angle_alpha   90.00
_cell.angle_beta   90.00
_cell.angle_gamma   90.00
#
_symmetry.space_group_name_H-M   'P 1'
#
loop_
_entity.id
_entity.type
_entity.pdbx_description
1 polymer ?
#
loop_
_entity_poly.entity_id
_entity_poly.type
_entity_poly.pdbx_seq_one_letter_code
_entity_poly.pdbx_strand_id
1 'polypeptide(L)'
;MDLDALVVARTPEWDRLDRLVRRRRLSGAESDELVRLYRATATDLSTLRSAAPDPETVTRLSQLLGRARARIAGTHEPAWRDVARFLTVLLPAALYRIRWWTVGVMVVFLAVGVVTGVWVATHPEALAAMGTPASRKEYVDQLFAAYYDPGVTFAAMVWTNNAWVSAL
;
A
#
# COMPACT_ATOMS: atom_id res chain seq x y z
N MET A 1 -25.46 20.91 -41.93
CA MET A 1 -26.71 20.14 -41.81
C MET A 1 -26.51 18.74 -41.23
N ASP A 2 -25.30 18.15 -41.22
CA ASP A 2 -25.07 16.81 -40.64
C ASP A 2 -24.76 16.85 -39.12
N LEU A 3 -24.13 17.93 -38.65
CA LEU A 3 -23.71 18.07 -37.25
C LEU A 3 -24.90 18.18 -36.27
N ASP A 4 -25.91 18.96 -36.61
CA ASP A 4 -27.10 19.15 -35.76
C ASP A 4 -27.91 17.85 -35.62
N ALA A 5 -27.99 17.07 -36.70
CA ALA A 5 -28.64 15.75 -36.68
C ALA A 5 -27.87 14.76 -35.79
N LEU A 6 -26.53 14.78 -35.86
CA LEU A 6 -25.68 14.00 -34.97
C LEU A 6 -25.88 14.41 -33.51
N VAL A 7 -25.91 15.70 -33.20
CA VAL A 7 -26.14 16.22 -31.84
C VAL A 7 -27.48 15.74 -31.29
N VAL A 8 -28.56 15.87 -32.08
CA VAL A 8 -29.90 15.40 -31.68
C VAL A 8 -29.92 13.89 -31.44
N ALA A 9 -29.29 13.11 -32.32
CA ALA A 9 -29.26 11.65 -32.21
C ALA A 9 -28.45 11.15 -31.00
N ARG A 10 -27.35 11.83 -30.63
CA ARG A 10 -26.43 11.39 -29.56
C ARG A 10 -26.80 11.96 -28.18
N THR A 11 -27.60 13.02 -28.10
CA THR A 11 -28.03 13.65 -26.84
C THR A 11 -28.60 12.66 -25.79
N PRO A 12 -29.45 11.68 -26.14
CA PRO A 12 -29.98 10.72 -25.16
C PRO A 12 -28.89 9.87 -24.46
N GLU A 13 -27.81 9.54 -25.19
CA GLU A 13 -26.67 8.79 -24.62
C GLU A 13 -25.85 9.66 -23.68
N TRP A 14 -25.63 10.92 -24.03
CA TRP A 14 -24.93 11.88 -23.17
C TRP A 14 -25.70 12.12 -21.86
N ASP A 15 -27.03 12.23 -21.94
CA ASP A 15 -27.88 12.37 -20.76
C ASP A 15 -27.89 11.10 -19.91
N ARG A 16 -27.83 9.91 -20.54
CA ARG A 16 -27.69 8.64 -19.81
C ARG A 16 -26.35 8.58 -19.07
N LEU A 17 -25.26 9.01 -19.70
CA LEU A 17 -23.96 9.12 -19.04
C LEU A 17 -24.01 10.08 -17.85
N ASP A 18 -24.62 11.26 -18.01
CA ASP A 18 -24.77 12.23 -16.90
C ASP A 18 -25.57 11.65 -15.73
N ARG A 19 -26.66 10.94 -16.02
CA ARG A 19 -27.46 10.24 -15.00
C ARG A 19 -26.63 9.20 -14.25
N LEU A 20 -25.86 8.36 -14.93
CA LEU A 20 -25.03 7.34 -14.29
C LEU A 20 -23.92 7.97 -13.43
N VAL A 21 -23.27 9.03 -13.91
CA VAL A 21 -22.22 9.75 -13.17
C VAL A 21 -22.75 10.33 -11.85
N ARG A 22 -24.00 10.81 -11.83
CA ARG A 22 -24.63 11.40 -10.62
C ARG A 22 -25.07 10.37 -9.57
N ARG A 23 -25.11 9.07 -9.89
CA ARG A 23 -25.59 8.06 -8.92
C ARG A 23 -24.54 7.72 -7.87
N ARG A 24 -25.00 7.71 -6.61
CA ARG A 24 -24.17 7.35 -5.43
C ARG A 24 -23.65 5.91 -5.48
N ARG A 25 -24.45 4.97 -5.98
CA ARG A 25 -24.07 3.56 -6.16
C ARG A 25 -24.49 3.09 -7.55
N LEU A 26 -23.64 2.29 -8.18
CA LEU A 26 -23.87 1.64 -9.46
C LEU A 26 -23.76 0.13 -9.25
N SER A 27 -24.62 -0.63 -9.92
CA SER A 27 -24.45 -2.06 -10.08
C SER A 27 -23.28 -2.37 -11.05
N GLY A 28 -22.86 -3.63 -11.14
CA GLY A 28 -21.84 -4.05 -12.11
C GLY A 28 -22.23 -3.70 -13.55
N ALA A 29 -23.45 -4.06 -13.96
CA ALA A 29 -23.97 -3.77 -15.29
C ALA A 29 -24.02 -2.26 -15.61
N GLU A 30 -24.40 -1.43 -14.64
CA GLU A 30 -24.40 0.03 -14.80
C GLU A 30 -23.00 0.63 -14.84
N SER A 31 -22.02 -0.03 -14.21
CA SER A 31 -20.61 0.39 -14.27
C SER A 31 -20.02 0.10 -15.66
N ASP A 32 -20.33 -1.07 -16.22
CA ASP A 32 -19.96 -1.41 -17.60
C ASP A 32 -20.64 -0.48 -18.60
N GLU A 33 -21.92 -0.17 -18.39
CA GLU A 33 -22.67 0.79 -19.21
C GLU A 33 -22.01 2.18 -19.19
N LEU A 34 -21.61 2.66 -18.01
CA LEU A 34 -20.91 3.94 -17.85
C LEU A 34 -19.61 3.98 -18.67
N VAL A 35 -18.79 2.94 -18.62
CA VAL A 35 -17.53 2.87 -19.39
C VAL A 35 -17.78 2.88 -20.90
N ARG A 36 -18.80 2.15 -21.38
CA ARG A 36 -19.18 2.16 -22.81
C ARG A 36 -19.61 3.56 -23.25
N LEU A 37 -20.50 4.21 -22.50
CA LEU A 37 -21.00 5.55 -22.80
C LEU A 37 -19.90 6.61 -22.74
N TYR A 38 -18.95 6.49 -21.80
CA TYR A 38 -17.77 7.37 -21.74
C TYR A 38 -16.93 7.29 -23.01
N ARG A 39 -16.63 6.08 -23.51
CA ARG A 39 -15.86 5.91 -24.75
C ARG A 39 -16.59 6.49 -25.96
N ALA A 40 -17.88 6.21 -26.08
CA ALA A 40 -18.71 6.72 -27.18
C ALA A 40 -18.78 8.26 -27.17
N THR A 41 -18.99 8.86 -25.99
CA THR A 41 -19.02 10.32 -25.81
C THR A 41 -17.65 10.98 -26.09
N ALA A 42 -16.54 10.29 -25.78
CA ALA A 42 -15.20 10.78 -26.09
C ALA A 42 -14.94 10.80 -27.61
N THR A 43 -15.43 9.79 -28.34
CA THR A 43 -15.42 9.77 -29.80
C THR A 43 -16.26 10.90 -30.37
N ASP A 44 -17.48 11.10 -29.86
CA ASP A 44 -18.36 12.20 -30.29
C ASP A 44 -17.68 13.57 -30.12
N LEU A 45 -17.05 13.81 -28.96
CA LEU A 45 -16.31 15.06 -28.70
C LEU A 45 -15.13 15.24 -29.65
N SER A 46 -14.41 14.17 -29.99
CA SER A 46 -13.30 14.24 -30.96
C SER A 46 -13.81 14.62 -32.35
N THR A 47 -14.91 14.01 -32.80
CA THR A 47 -15.52 14.33 -34.11
C THR A 47 -16.02 15.77 -34.15
N LEU A 48 -16.71 16.23 -33.12
CA LEU A 48 -17.24 17.60 -33.02
C LEU A 48 -16.12 18.65 -33.05
N ARG A 49 -15.00 18.40 -32.36
CA ARG A 49 -13.81 19.28 -32.40
C ARG A 49 -13.18 19.39 -33.77
N SER A 50 -13.29 18.36 -34.61
CA SER A 50 -12.70 18.33 -35.95
C SER A 50 -13.62 18.88 -37.05
N ALA A 51 -14.95 18.87 -36.89
CA ALA A 51 -15.90 19.16 -37.97
C ALA A 51 -16.40 20.62 -38.06
N ALA A 52 -16.51 21.33 -36.94
CA ALA A 52 -16.66 22.79 -36.78
C ALA A 52 -17.05 23.03 -35.32
N PRO A 53 -16.34 23.88 -34.56
CA PRO A 53 -16.56 23.98 -33.12
C PRO A 53 -17.84 24.76 -32.81
N ASP A 54 -18.88 24.05 -32.36
CA ASP A 54 -19.88 24.62 -31.46
C ASP A 54 -19.28 24.69 -30.04
N PRO A 55 -18.91 25.89 -29.54
CA PRO A 55 -18.17 26.03 -28.28
C PRO A 55 -18.95 25.52 -27.07
N GLU A 56 -20.28 25.61 -27.10
CA GLU A 56 -21.14 25.23 -25.99
C GLU A 56 -21.19 23.69 -25.83
N THR A 57 -21.49 22.97 -26.90
CA THR A 57 -21.53 21.49 -26.87
C THR A 57 -20.15 20.91 -26.53
N VAL A 58 -19.07 21.46 -27.09
CA VAL A 58 -17.70 21.01 -26.79
C VAL A 58 -17.38 21.18 -25.31
N THR A 59 -17.76 22.31 -24.71
CA THR A 59 -17.55 22.58 -23.28
C THR A 59 -18.36 21.63 -22.40
N ARG A 60 -19.65 21.45 -22.71
CA ARG A 60 -20.55 20.54 -22.00
C ARG A 60 -20.01 19.10 -21.98
N LEU A 61 -19.62 18.58 -23.14
CA LEU A 61 -19.10 17.21 -23.26
C LEU A 61 -17.74 17.05 -22.58
N SER A 62 -16.87 18.05 -22.67
CA SER A 62 -15.58 18.03 -21.97
C SER A 62 -15.77 17.93 -20.44
N GLN A 63 -16.70 18.70 -19.88
CA GLN A 63 -17.03 18.65 -18.45
C GLN A 63 -17.68 17.31 -18.04
N LEU A 64 -18.58 16.78 -18.87
CA LEU A 64 -19.21 15.48 -18.64
C LEU A 64 -18.17 14.36 -18.62
N LEU A 65 -17.25 14.33 -19.60
CA LEU A 65 -16.15 13.36 -19.64
C LEU A 65 -15.19 13.51 -18.46
N GLY A 66 -14.92 14.73 -17.99
CA GLY A 66 -14.13 14.96 -16.79
C GLY A 66 -14.76 14.30 -15.55
N ARG A 67 -16.05 14.51 -15.32
CA ARG A 67 -16.79 13.88 -14.21
C ARG A 67 -16.89 12.36 -14.37
N ALA A 68 -17.15 11.87 -15.58
CA ALA A 68 -17.19 10.45 -15.88
C ALA A 68 -15.83 9.78 -15.65
N ARG A 69 -14.73 10.41 -16.06
CA ARG A 69 -13.37 9.91 -15.82
C ARG A 69 -13.07 9.80 -14.33
N ALA A 70 -13.41 10.82 -13.53
CA ALA A 70 -13.26 10.77 -12.08
C ALA A 70 -14.08 9.63 -11.46
N ARG A 71 -15.27 9.33 -12.02
CA ARG A 71 -16.12 8.24 -11.56
C ARG A 71 -15.61 6.84 -11.95
N ILE A 72 -15.03 6.68 -13.16
CA ILE A 72 -14.46 5.43 -13.68
C ILE A 72 -13.15 5.10 -13.01
N ALA A 73 -12.24 6.08 -12.94
CA ALA A 73 -10.95 5.90 -12.30
C ALA A 73 -11.11 5.67 -10.79
N GLY A 74 -12.26 6.07 -10.23
CA GLY A 74 -12.47 6.18 -8.80
C GLY A 74 -11.65 7.34 -8.24
N THR A 75 -12.15 7.94 -7.16
CA THR A 75 -11.23 8.48 -6.15
C THR A 75 -10.22 7.38 -5.82
N HIS A 76 -9.00 7.76 -5.51
CA HIS A 76 -7.83 6.90 -5.28
C HIS A 76 -7.94 6.00 -4.02
N GLU A 77 -9.10 5.37 -3.81
CA GLU A 77 -9.57 4.65 -2.62
C GLU A 77 -9.28 3.13 -2.56
N PRO A 78 -8.66 2.43 -3.54
CA PRO A 78 -8.25 1.04 -3.32
C PRO A 78 -7.15 0.90 -2.26
N ALA A 79 -6.26 1.89 -2.12
CA ALA A 79 -5.06 1.78 -1.30
C ALA A 79 -5.36 1.53 0.18
N TRP A 80 -6.29 2.28 0.79
CA TRP A 80 -6.56 2.14 2.22
C TRP A 80 -7.32 0.86 2.58
N ARG A 81 -8.23 0.40 1.71
CA ARG A 81 -8.94 -0.86 1.92
C ARG A 81 -7.98 -2.05 1.78
N ASP A 82 -7.05 -1.99 0.84
CA ASP A 82 -6.03 -3.02 0.65
C ASP A 82 -5.00 -3.01 1.79
N VAL A 83 -4.59 -1.85 2.28
CA VAL A 83 -3.75 -1.72 3.48
C VAL A 83 -4.46 -2.29 4.71
N ALA A 84 -5.72 -1.94 4.94
CA ALA A 84 -6.49 -2.47 6.05
C ALA A 84 -6.64 -3.99 5.96
N ARG A 85 -6.96 -4.53 4.78
CA ARG A 85 -7.03 -5.98 4.53
C ARG A 85 -5.68 -6.67 4.71
N PHE A 86 -4.60 -6.03 4.28
CA PHE A 86 -3.25 -6.54 4.47
C PHE A 86 -2.93 -6.68 5.95
N LEU A 87 -3.12 -5.61 6.73
CA LEU A 87 -2.79 -5.58 8.16
C LEU A 87 -3.71 -6.47 9.00
N THR A 88 -5.00 -6.58 8.66
CA THR A 88 -5.99 -7.30 9.48
C THR A 88 -6.21 -8.76 9.08
N VAL A 89 -5.90 -9.14 7.83
CA VAL A 89 -6.19 -10.48 7.31
C VAL A 89 -4.93 -11.16 6.79
N LEU A 90 -4.25 -10.55 5.82
CA LEU A 90 -3.15 -11.23 5.11
C LEU A 90 -1.91 -11.41 6.00
N LEU A 91 -1.50 -10.35 6.70
CA LEU A 91 -0.33 -10.38 7.58
C LEU A 91 -0.53 -11.35 8.77
N PRO A 92 -1.63 -11.31 9.53
CA PRO A 92 -1.89 -12.29 10.59
C PRO A 92 -1.96 -13.72 10.06
N ALA A 93 -2.62 -13.95 8.92
CA ALA A 93 -2.70 -15.28 8.32
C ALA A 93 -1.32 -15.81 7.89
N ALA A 94 -0.47 -14.96 7.31
CA ALA A 94 0.89 -15.32 6.91
C ALA A 94 1.75 -15.67 8.14
N LEU A 95 1.71 -14.86 9.19
CA LEU A 95 2.40 -15.11 10.45
C LEU A 95 1.90 -16.41 11.10
N TYR A 96 0.59 -16.63 11.12
CA TYR A 96 -0.01 -17.85 11.67
C TYR A 96 0.42 -19.11 10.90
N ARG A 97 0.58 -19.02 9.58
CA ARG A 97 1.05 -20.12 8.74
C ARG A 97 2.49 -20.52 9.04
N ILE A 98 3.36 -19.56 9.33
CA ILE A 98 4.78 -19.82 9.63
C ILE A 98 5.05 -20.04 11.12
N ARG A 99 4.04 -19.96 11.99
CA ARG A 99 4.21 -19.92 13.46
C ARG A 99 5.09 -21.04 14.02
N TRP A 100 4.95 -22.27 13.51
CA TRP A 100 5.72 -23.40 14.00
C TRP A 100 7.18 -23.34 13.56
N TRP A 101 7.44 -22.76 12.38
CA TRP A 101 8.80 -22.51 11.94
C TRP A 101 9.45 -21.40 12.78
N THR A 102 8.72 -20.32 13.02
CA THR A 102 9.16 -19.25 13.92
C THR A 102 9.46 -19.78 15.33
N VAL A 103 8.56 -20.60 15.89
CA VAL A 103 8.76 -21.24 17.20
C VAL A 103 9.95 -22.19 17.17
N GLY A 104 10.10 -23.01 16.14
CA GLY A 104 11.24 -23.92 15.99
C GLY A 104 12.58 -23.19 15.97
N VAL A 105 12.70 -22.16 15.14
CA VAL A 105 13.90 -21.31 15.07
C VAL A 105 14.16 -20.62 16.40
N MET A 106 13.13 -20.07 17.05
CA MET A 106 13.23 -19.46 18.38
C MET A 106 13.77 -20.46 19.42
N VAL A 107 13.22 -21.66 19.48
CA VAL A 107 13.65 -22.71 20.43
C VAL A 107 15.10 -23.11 20.16
N VAL A 108 15.48 -23.33 18.90
CA VAL A 108 16.86 -23.68 18.55
C VAL A 108 17.82 -22.55 18.92
N PHE A 109 17.48 -21.29 18.60
CA PHE A 109 18.28 -20.13 18.95
C PHE A 109 18.49 -20.01 20.47
N LEU A 110 17.41 -20.16 21.25
CA LEU A 110 17.48 -20.14 22.70
C LEU A 110 18.31 -21.31 23.25
N ALA A 111 18.13 -22.51 22.70
CA ALA A 111 18.91 -23.68 23.10
C ALA A 111 20.40 -23.47 22.87
N VAL A 112 20.79 -22.96 21.69
CA VAL A 112 22.19 -22.62 21.39
C VAL A 112 22.72 -21.55 22.35
N GLY A 113 21.93 -20.51 22.61
CA GLY A 113 22.29 -19.45 23.55
C GLY A 113 22.51 -19.97 24.98
N VAL A 114 21.59 -20.81 25.47
CA VAL A 114 21.69 -21.43 26.81
C VAL A 114 22.88 -22.36 26.90
N VAL A 115 23.08 -23.26 25.92
CA VAL A 115 24.22 -24.18 25.89
C VAL A 115 25.54 -23.40 25.90
N THR A 116 25.65 -22.38 25.06
CA THR A 116 26.84 -21.52 25.00
C THR A 116 27.06 -20.79 26.32
N GLY A 117 26.02 -20.20 26.89
CA GLY A 117 26.09 -19.47 28.17
C GLY A 117 26.50 -20.38 29.33
N VAL A 118 25.91 -21.57 29.44
CA VAL A 118 26.26 -22.57 30.47
C VAL A 118 27.70 -23.03 30.29
N TRP A 119 28.14 -23.29 29.06
CA TRP A 119 29.52 -23.69 28.79
C TRP A 119 30.50 -22.61 29.25
N VAL A 120 30.30 -21.35 28.82
CA VAL A 120 31.14 -20.22 29.21
C VAL A 120 31.12 -20.00 30.74
N ALA A 121 29.99 -20.18 31.40
CA ALA A 121 29.88 -19.99 32.85
C ALA A 121 30.57 -21.09 33.68
N THR A 122 30.69 -22.31 33.13
CA THR A 122 31.20 -23.48 33.85
C THR A 122 32.64 -23.85 33.49
N HIS A 123 33.18 -23.31 32.39
CA HIS A 123 34.52 -23.60 31.88
C HIS A 123 35.44 -22.37 31.96
N PRO A 124 36.44 -22.34 32.86
CA PRO A 124 37.31 -21.17 33.08
C PRO A 124 38.04 -20.69 31.83
N GLU A 125 38.46 -21.61 30.96
CA GLU A 125 39.13 -21.32 29.69
C GLU A 125 38.22 -20.61 28.69
N ALA A 126 36.95 -21.03 28.61
CA ALA A 126 35.94 -20.38 27.76
C ALA A 126 35.62 -18.98 28.28
N LEU A 127 35.55 -18.82 29.61
CA LEU A 127 35.32 -17.52 30.25
C LEU A 127 36.52 -16.57 30.07
N ALA A 128 37.75 -17.09 30.13
CA ALA A 128 38.96 -16.31 29.92
C ALA A 128 39.06 -15.78 28.48
N ALA A 129 38.54 -16.53 27.50
CA ALA A 129 38.46 -16.09 26.10
C ALA A 129 37.53 -14.87 25.90
N MET A 130 36.58 -14.63 26.82
CA MET A 130 35.68 -13.46 26.79
C MET A 130 36.32 -12.18 27.33
N GLY A 131 37.59 -12.22 27.74
CA GLY A 131 38.36 -11.07 28.19
C GLY A 131 38.82 -11.15 29.64
N THR A 132 39.63 -10.16 30.03
CA THR A 132 40.18 -10.10 31.39
C THR A 132 39.07 -9.90 32.43
N PRO A 133 39.28 -10.28 33.71
CA PRO A 133 38.29 -10.03 34.77
C PRO A 133 37.87 -8.55 34.87
N ALA A 134 38.83 -7.63 34.70
CA ALA A 134 38.56 -6.19 34.73
C ALA A 134 37.67 -5.76 33.55
N SER A 135 37.99 -6.19 32.33
CA SER A 135 37.19 -5.88 31.12
C SER A 135 35.77 -6.44 31.21
N ARG A 136 35.61 -7.66 31.75
CA ARG A 136 34.28 -8.27 31.97
C ARG A 136 33.47 -7.51 33.00
N LYS A 137 34.12 -7.04 34.08
CA LYS A 137 33.47 -6.21 35.11
C LYS A 137 33.01 -4.87 34.55
N GLU A 138 33.89 -4.17 33.83
CA GLU A 138 33.55 -2.91 33.15
C GLU A 138 32.41 -3.08 32.14
N TYR A 139 32.41 -4.18 31.39
CA TYR A 139 31.34 -4.48 30.44
C TYR A 139 29.97 -4.62 31.13
N VAL A 140 29.91 -5.41 32.21
CA VAL A 140 28.67 -5.63 32.96
C VAL A 140 28.21 -4.36 33.68
N ASP A 141 29.14 -3.63 34.30
CA ASP A 141 28.82 -2.49 35.16
C ASP A 141 28.51 -1.21 34.38
N GLN A 142 29.09 -1.02 33.18
CA GLN A 142 29.01 0.24 32.44
C GLN A 142 28.59 0.06 30.99
N LEU A 143 29.30 -0.76 30.22
CA LEU A 143 29.15 -0.78 28.76
C LEU A 143 27.81 -1.39 28.31
N PHE A 144 27.31 -2.41 29.03
CA PHE A 144 26.04 -3.04 28.70
C PHE A 144 24.87 -2.06 28.82
N ALA A 145 24.80 -1.31 29.92
CA ALA A 145 23.76 -0.31 30.11
C ALA A 145 23.92 0.87 29.14
N ALA A 146 25.15 1.37 28.96
CA ALA A 146 25.45 2.48 28.06
C ALA A 146 25.04 2.21 26.61
N TYR A 147 25.12 0.95 26.15
CA TYR A 147 24.68 0.56 24.80
C TYR A 147 23.19 0.85 24.53
N TYR A 148 22.33 0.78 25.56
CA TYR A 148 20.89 0.98 25.44
C TYR A 148 20.42 2.41 25.84
N ASP A 149 21.33 3.31 26.19
CA ASP A 149 21.00 4.56 26.90
C ASP A 149 20.35 5.71 26.10
N PRO A 150 20.12 5.69 24.77
CA PRO A 150 19.14 6.59 24.18
C PRO A 150 17.70 6.01 24.21
N GLY A 151 17.52 4.78 24.73
CA GLY A 151 16.23 4.14 24.95
C GLY A 151 15.35 4.08 23.70
N VAL A 152 14.26 4.86 23.70
CA VAL A 152 13.28 4.92 22.60
C VAL A 152 13.91 5.37 21.27
N THR A 153 14.88 6.28 21.32
CA THR A 153 15.56 6.79 20.13
C THR A 153 16.40 5.70 19.46
N PHE A 154 16.98 4.79 20.24
CA PHE A 154 17.71 3.64 19.72
C PHE A 154 16.79 2.66 18.97
N ALA A 155 15.63 2.32 19.56
CA ALA A 155 14.67 1.42 18.93
C ALA A 155 14.13 1.99 17.60
N ALA A 156 13.81 3.28 17.56
CA ALA A 156 13.36 3.95 16.34
C ALA A 156 14.44 3.97 15.25
N MET A 157 15.71 4.19 15.62
CA MET A 157 16.84 4.16 14.71
C MET A 157 17.02 2.77 14.07
N VAL A 158 17.03 1.71 14.90
CA VAL A 158 17.18 0.33 14.43
C VAL A 158 16.02 -0.06 13.52
N TRP A 159 14.79 0.28 13.91
CA TRP A 159 13.60 0.00 13.11
C TRP A 159 13.67 0.69 11.74
N THR A 160 14.02 1.98 11.72
CA THR A 160 14.10 2.76 10.47
C THR A 160 15.18 2.22 9.56
N ASN A 161 16.36 1.88 10.11
CA ASN A 161 17.46 1.32 9.33
C ASN A 161 17.07 -0.02 8.68
N ASN A 162 16.49 -0.93 9.45
CA ASN A 162 16.04 -2.24 8.94
C ASN A 162 14.95 -2.10 7.87
N ALA A 163 14.04 -1.13 8.02
CA ALA A 163 13.02 -0.85 7.01
C ALA A 163 13.65 -0.39 5.68
N TRP A 164 14.66 0.49 5.74
CA TRP A 164 15.41 0.91 4.55
C TRP A 164 16.14 -0.24 3.88
N VAL A 165 16.85 -1.07 4.64
CA VAL A 165 17.58 -2.23 4.10
C VAL A 165 16.64 -3.24 3.44
N SER A 166 15.45 -3.45 4.01
CA SER A 166 14.46 -4.39 3.47
C SER A 166 13.73 -3.88 2.23
N ALA A 167 13.80 -2.57 1.96
CA ALA A 167 13.15 -1.92 0.83
C ALA A 167 14.06 -1.77 -0.41
N LEU A 168 15.37 -1.98 -0.24
CA LEU A 168 16.38 -2.03 -1.31
C LEU A 168 16.45 -3.43 -1.92
#